data_AF-A0A535F4I5-F1
#
_entry.id   AF-A0A535F4I5-F1
#
_cell.length_a   1.000
_cell.length_b   1.000
_cell.length_c   1.000
_cell.angle_alpha   90.00
_cell.angle_beta   90.00
_cell.angle_gamma   90.00
#
_symmetry.space_group_name_H-M   'P 1'
#
loop_
_entity.id
_entity.type
_entity.pdbx_description
1 polymer ?
#
loop_
_entity_poly.entity_id
_entity_poly.type
_entity_poly.pdbx_seq_one_letter_code
_entity_poly.pdbx_strand_id
1 'polypeptide(L)' 'MNRSVDEAFPHLTAWVKMYGWIEIGYDDYQRSFIRALDSGGMVWEGSMEYATLESALQALDEGLAAWMKENGIHE' A
#
# COMPACT_ATOMS: atom_id res chain seq x y z
N MET A 1 -18.57 -13.05 7.41
CA MET A 1 -18.14 -12.07 8.43
C MET A 1 -17.47 -10.93 7.70
N ASN A 2 -17.76 -9.69 8.08
CA ASN A 2 -17.06 -8.52 7.53
C ASN A 2 -15.77 -8.35 8.33
N ARG A 3 -14.60 -8.37 7.68
CA ARG A 3 -13.31 -8.06 8.32
C ARG A 3 -13.11 -6.55 8.32
N SER A 4 -12.48 -6.00 9.34
CA SER A 4 -12.03 -4.61 9.28
C SER A 4 -10.90 -4.44 8.26
N VAL A 5 -10.60 -3.20 7.88
CA VAL A 5 -9.44 -2.91 7.02
C VAL A 5 -8.15 -3.32 7.72
N ASP A 6 -8.03 -3.05 9.04
CA ASP A 6 -6.88 -3.45 9.86
C ASP A 6 -6.63 -4.97 9.84
N GLU A 7 -7.70 -5.77 9.87
CA GLU A 7 -7.61 -7.23 9.85
C GLU A 7 -7.35 -7.79 8.45
N ALA A 8 -7.83 -7.11 7.41
CA ALA A 8 -7.68 -7.56 6.03
C ALA A 8 -6.31 -7.18 5.45
N PHE A 9 -5.74 -6.05 5.87
CA PHE A 9 -4.52 -5.46 5.33
C PHE A 9 -3.59 -4.97 6.46
N PRO A 10 -2.94 -5.90 7.18
CA PRO A 10 -2.14 -5.56 8.37
C PRO A 10 -0.92 -4.69 8.04
N HIS A 11 -0.21 -4.95 6.95
CA HIS A 11 1.00 -4.22 6.57
C HIS A 11 0.68 -2.82 6.07
N LEU A 12 -0.41 -2.67 5.31
CA LEU A 12 -0.97 -1.36 4.94
C LEU A 12 -1.31 -0.56 6.20
N THR A 13 -1.94 -1.22 7.17
CA THR A 13 -2.33 -0.59 8.43
C THR A 13 -1.13 -0.15 9.25
N ALA A 14 -0.11 -1.00 9.35
CA ALA A 14 1.15 -0.65 9.99
C ALA A 14 1.83 0.53 9.27
N TRP A 15 1.83 0.51 7.92
CA TRP A 15 2.37 1.59 7.09
C TRP A 15 1.77 2.95 7.43
N VAL A 16 0.45 3.07 7.35
CA VAL A 16 -0.25 4.35 7.57
C VAL A 16 -0.11 4.84 9.02
N LYS A 17 0.00 3.93 9.98
CA LYS A 17 0.12 4.30 11.41
C LYS A 17 1.52 4.73 11.80
N MET A 18 2.57 4.19 11.17
CA MET A 18 3.93 4.27 11.71
C MET A 18 4.97 4.81 10.73
N TYR A 19 4.78 4.63 9.43
CA TYR A 19 5.88 4.78 8.46
C TYR A 19 5.60 5.83 7.38
N GLY A 20 4.37 5.93 6.88
CA GLY A 20 4.08 6.75 5.71
C GLY A 20 2.60 6.97 5.43
N TRP A 21 2.29 7.32 4.19
CA TRP A 21 0.92 7.52 3.70
C TRP A 21 0.70 6.79 2.37
N ILE A 22 -0.59 6.65 2.02
CA ILE A 22 -1.03 6.02 0.78
C ILE A 22 -1.75 7.07 -0.06
N GLU A 23 -1.47 7.07 -1.35
CA GLU A 23 -2.21 7.84 -2.33
C GLU A 23 -2.96 6.88 -3.25
N ILE A 24 -4.24 7.17 -3.50
CA ILE A 24 -5.15 6.35 -4.31
C ILE A 24 -5.88 7.26 -5.29
N GLY A 25 -5.87 6.87 -6.56
CA GLY A 25 -6.53 7.58 -7.65
C GLY A 25 -5.57 7.93 -8.78
N TYR A 26 -6.14 8.40 -9.87
CA TYR A 26 -5.39 8.86 -11.04
C TYR A 26 -5.09 10.35 -10.90
N ASP A 27 -3.88 10.76 -11.27
CA ASP A 27 -3.62 12.14 -11.69
C ASP A 27 -3.26 12.16 -13.19
N ASP A 28 -3.20 13.36 -13.76
CA ASP A 28 -3.00 13.56 -15.21
C ASP A 28 -1.66 13.00 -15.75
N TYR A 29 -0.76 12.52 -14.88
CA TYR A 29 0.59 12.08 -15.25
C TYR A 29 1.03 10.73 -14.62
N GLN A 30 0.27 10.12 -13.70
CA GLN A 30 0.69 8.90 -12.99
C GLN A 30 0.57 7.62 -13.83
N ARG A 31 1.48 6.69 -13.55
CA ARG A 31 1.52 5.31 -14.09
C ARG A 31 0.97 4.26 -13.10
N SER A 32 0.44 4.66 -11.96
CA SER A 32 -0.01 3.74 -10.92
C SER A 32 -1.26 4.28 -10.21
N PHE A 33 -2.24 3.40 -9.97
CA PHE A 33 -3.51 3.76 -9.31
C PHE A 33 -3.38 3.91 -7.79
N ILE A 34 -2.41 3.23 -7.20
CA ILE A 34 -2.16 3.21 -5.75
C ILE A 34 -0.65 3.20 -5.49
N ARG A 35 -0.20 3.97 -4.49
CA ARG A 35 1.20 4.05 -4.11
C ARG A 35 1.39 4.27 -2.61
N ALA A 36 2.51 3.77 -2.10
CA ALA A 36 2.99 4.02 -0.75
C ALA A 36 4.16 5.01 -0.79
N LEU A 37 4.08 6.03 0.05
CA LEU A 37 5.14 7.02 0.21
C LEU A 37 5.51 7.20 1.68
N ASP A 38 6.74 7.63 1.90
CA ASP A 38 7.21 8.20 3.16
C ASP A 38 7.89 9.56 2.91
N SER A 39 8.52 10.11 3.95
CA SER A 39 9.24 11.39 3.85
C SER A 39 10.41 11.39 2.83
N GLY A 40 10.95 10.23 2.47
CA GLY A 40 11.99 10.04 1.47
C GLY A 40 11.46 9.89 0.04
N GLY A 41 10.14 9.77 -0.13
CA GLY A 41 9.48 9.69 -1.43
C GLY A 41 8.74 8.36 -1.63
N MET A 42 8.67 7.92 -2.89
CA MET A 42 7.91 6.73 -3.25
C MET A 42 8.65 5.46 -2.84
N VAL A 43 7.98 4.64 -2.04
CA VAL A 43 8.50 3.38 -1.50
C VAL A 43 8.04 2.20 -2.35
N TRP A 44 6.78 2.24 -2.78
CA TRP A 44 6.18 1.22 -3.63
C TRP A 44 5.07 1.82 -4.48
N GLU A 45 4.89 1.30 -5.70
CA GLU A 45 3.78 1.65 -6.57
C GLU A 45 3.11 0.41 -7.18
N GLY A 46 1.80 0.52 -7.34
CA GLY A 46 0.97 -0.54 -7.93
C GLY A 46 0.80 -0.42 -9.44
N SER A 47 -0.05 -1.29 -9.97
CA SER A 47 -0.44 -1.27 -11.39
C SER A 47 -1.25 -0.02 -11.76
N MET A 48 -1.33 0.26 -13.06
CA MET A 48 -2.23 1.29 -13.60
C MET A 48 -3.70 0.95 -13.35
N GLU A 49 -4.07 -0.31 -13.41
CA GLU A 49 -5.48 -0.73 -13.36
C GLU A 49 -5.67 -1.89 -12.39
N TYR A 50 -6.83 -1.88 -11.74
CA TYR A 50 -7.29 -2.91 -10.82
C TYR A 50 -8.78 -3.16 -11.05
N ALA A 51 -9.21 -4.41 -10.98
CA ALA A 51 -10.61 -4.77 -11.15
C ALA A 51 -11.49 -4.24 -10.00
N THR A 52 -10.92 -4.15 -8.79
CA THR A 52 -11.60 -3.65 -7.59
C THR A 52 -10.62 -2.85 -6.71
N LEU A 53 -11.16 -1.95 -5.89
CA LEU A 53 -10.36 -1.27 -4.87
C LEU A 53 -9.72 -2.28 -3.90
N GLU A 54 -10.43 -3.35 -3.57
CA GLU A 54 -9.89 -4.44 -2.73
C GLU A 54 -8.64 -5.08 -3.36
N SER A 55 -8.64 -5.33 -4.68
CA SER A 55 -7.45 -5.88 -5.36
C SER A 55 -6.26 -4.90 -5.38
N ALA A 56 -6.52 -3.59 -5.38
CA ALA A 56 -5.48 -2.57 -5.25
C ALA A 56 -4.90 -2.55 -3.83
N LEU A 57 -5.75 -2.60 -2.80
CA LEU A 57 -5.35 -2.66 -1.40
C LEU A 57 -4.57 -3.95 -1.08
N GLN A 58 -4.98 -5.07 -1.65
CA GLN A 58 -4.28 -6.36 -1.51
C GLN A 58 -2.87 -6.29 -2.11
N ALA A 59 -2.72 -5.75 -3.33
CA ALA A 59 -1.42 -5.59 -3.96
C ALA A 59 -0.50 -4.65 -3.16
N LEU A 60 -1.06 -3.58 -2.61
CA LEU A 60 -0.33 -2.67 -1.74
C LEU A 60 0.13 -3.36 -0.44
N ASP A 61 -0.75 -4.10 0.23
CA ASP A 61 -0.41 -4.82 1.46
C ASP A 61 0.73 -5.83 1.24
N GLU A 62 0.67 -6.60 0.15
CA GLU A 62 1.71 -7.54 -0.25
C GLU A 62 3.04 -6.84 -0.61
N GLY A 63 2.96 -5.72 -1.33
CA GLY A 63 4.12 -4.90 -1.67
C GLY A 63 4.83 -4.35 -0.43
N LEU A 64 4.06 -3.85 0.53
CA LEU A 64 4.57 -3.36 1.80
C LEU A 64 5.14 -4.49 2.67
N ALA A 65 4.48 -5.66 2.70
CA ALA A 65 5.00 -6.83 3.41
C ALA A 65 6.39 -7.23 2.89
N ALA A 66 6.57 -7.25 1.57
CA ALA A 66 7.86 -7.55 0.93
C ALA A 66 8.91 -6.49 1.29
N TRP A 67 8.56 -5.20 1.15
CA TRP A 67 9.47 -4.10 1.47
C TRP A 67 9.88 -4.08 2.94
N MET A 68 8.95 -4.26 3.87
CA MET A 68 9.23 -4.30 5.32
C MET A 68 10.19 -5.44 5.65
N LYS A 69 9.96 -6.62 5.08
CA LYS A 69 10.85 -7.78 5.25
C LYS A 69 12.27 -7.49 4.74
N GLU A 70 12.40 -6.87 3.57
CA GLU A 70 13.70 -6.51 2.99
C GLU A 70 14.45 -5.46 3.82
N ASN A 71 13.72 -4.58 4.51
CA ASN A 71 14.27 -3.51 5.34
C ASN A 71 14.39 -3.88 6.83
N GLY A 72 14.15 -5.14 7.20
CA GLY A 72 14.28 -5.63 8.58
C GLY A 72 13.23 -5.05 9.54
N ILE A 73 12.11 -4.58 9.01
CA ILE A 73 10.95 -4.14 9.79
C ILE A 73 10.10 -5.37 10.07
N HIS A 74 9.97 -5.71 11.35
CA HIS A 74 9.14 -6.80 11.83
C HIS A 74 8.00 -6.20 12.65
N GLU A 75 6.76 -6.60 12.34
CA GLU A 75 5.56 -6.27 13.12
C GLU A 75 5.61 -6.88 14.53
#